data_AF-A0A843KZ14-F1
#
_entry.id   AF-A0A843KZ14-F1
#
_cell.length_a   1.000
_cell.length_b   1.000
_cell.length_c   1.000
_cell.angle_alpha   90.00
_cell.angle_beta   90.00
_cell.angle_gamma   90.00
#
_symmetry.space_group_name_H-M   'P 1'
#
loop_
_entity.id
_entity.type
_entity.pdbx_description
1 polymer ?
#
loop_
_entity_poly.entity_id
_entity_poly.type
_entity_poly.pdbx_seq_one_letter_code
_entity_poly.pdbx_strand_id
1 'polypeptide(L)'
;MQLSHEAIKQAVKSYIPLDKSWIIRLGFLDLIRGFIEDISKFLDSQPQNELGTDLKSLREVARGWQHRYALPLDVGESGTIYRGVQFYRWLNNILHEPIKSKTLIERSEKYITNNPLIVTWTPEQLRELDHKTSQWATMQYLFEHPSRRRKSKPLADRGEKTEEDVDFKLRVTYDAVDHWEKQRAKGEVWVPRTDPTLWDQSVAFVEGLLTGKVNYVGQQPEDCCFELAFGLTSVEEARRRYPSVEGHETSRFDEMQKVIAEVDSGKPICSKDHRVVQAMIERQLVKGIPVKVADWSMTSKTWPEFEKFIRFALEFAGKDPANYLLN
;
A
#
# COMPACT_ATOMS: atom_id res chain seq x y z
N MET A 1 35.36 -1.28 -0.32
CA MET A 1 34.96 -0.63 -1.57
C MET A 1 33.61 0.03 -1.30
N GLN A 2 33.51 1.36 -1.35
CA GLN A 2 32.21 2.03 -1.18
C GLN A 2 31.41 1.78 -2.46
N LEU A 3 30.35 0.97 -2.37
CA LEU A 3 29.40 0.81 -3.47
C LEU A 3 28.64 2.12 -3.66
N SER A 4 28.43 2.53 -4.91
CA SER A 4 27.67 3.74 -5.19
C SER A 4 26.18 3.51 -4.91
N HIS A 5 25.49 4.58 -4.51
CA HIS A 5 24.03 4.58 -4.33
C HIS A 5 23.28 4.04 -5.56
N GLU A 6 23.79 4.34 -6.76
CA GLU A 6 23.22 3.84 -8.02
C GLU A 6 23.36 2.33 -8.19
N ALA A 7 24.49 1.75 -7.75
CA ALA A 7 24.68 0.31 -7.78
C ALA A 7 23.68 -0.40 -6.86
N ILE A 8 23.39 0.17 -5.68
CA ILE A 8 22.39 -0.37 -4.75
C ILE A 8 21.00 -0.33 -5.39
N LYS A 9 20.61 0.82 -5.94
CA LYS A 9 19.34 0.99 -6.66
C LYS A 9 19.14 -0.06 -7.74
N GLN A 10 20.14 -0.27 -8.58
CA GLN A 10 20.06 -1.25 -9.65
C GLN A 10 19.97 -2.68 -9.12
N ALA A 11 20.64 -2.99 -8.02
CA ALA A 11 20.71 -4.34 -7.46
C ALA A 11 19.39 -4.75 -6.77
N VAL A 12 18.68 -3.82 -6.11
CA VAL A 12 17.40 -4.14 -5.43
C VAL A 12 16.21 -4.23 -6.39
N LYS A 13 16.31 -3.64 -7.59
CA LYS A 13 15.22 -3.47 -8.56
C LYS A 13 14.39 -4.73 -8.82
N SER A 14 15.04 -5.88 -9.01
CA SER A 14 14.36 -7.14 -9.36
C SER A 14 13.54 -7.74 -8.21
N TYR A 15 13.73 -7.25 -6.99
CA TYR A 15 13.04 -7.74 -5.81
C TYR A 15 11.83 -6.90 -5.42
N ILE A 16 11.70 -5.69 -5.98
CA ILE A 16 10.62 -4.77 -5.62
C ILE A 16 9.33 -5.20 -6.34
N PRO A 17 8.23 -5.44 -5.61
CA PRO A 17 6.97 -5.84 -6.22
C PRO A 17 6.35 -4.67 -7.00
N LEU A 18 5.36 -4.98 -7.82
CA LEU A 18 4.58 -3.96 -8.50
C LEU A 18 3.77 -3.10 -7.52
N ASP A 19 3.62 -1.82 -7.84
CA ASP A 19 2.86 -0.84 -7.07
C ASP A 19 1.38 -1.23 -7.06
N LYS A 20 0.95 -1.86 -5.96
CA LYS A 20 -0.45 -2.24 -5.78
C LYS A 20 -1.39 -1.04 -5.81
N SER A 21 -0.96 0.12 -5.31
CA SER A 21 -1.80 1.32 -5.24
C SER A 21 -2.09 1.84 -6.65
N TRP A 22 -1.08 1.81 -7.52
CA TRP A 22 -1.18 2.10 -8.94
C TRP A 22 -2.13 1.14 -9.67
N ILE A 23 -1.90 -0.17 -9.52
CA ILE A 23 -2.71 -1.21 -10.18
C ILE A 23 -4.18 -1.11 -9.76
N ILE A 24 -4.47 -0.88 -8.47
CA ILE A 24 -5.86 -0.75 -8.00
C ILE A 24 -6.59 0.41 -8.66
N ARG A 25 -5.93 1.57 -8.81
CA ARG A 25 -6.53 2.75 -9.45
C ARG A 25 -6.82 2.49 -10.93
N LEU A 26 -5.84 1.93 -11.64
CA LEU A 26 -5.97 1.58 -13.05
C LEU A 26 -7.01 0.49 -13.27
N GLY A 27 -7.07 -0.50 -12.38
CA GLY A 27 -8.08 -1.55 -12.38
C GLY A 27 -9.48 -0.98 -12.21
N PHE A 28 -9.71 -0.09 -11.22
CA PHE A 28 -11.01 0.56 -11.09
C PHE A 28 -11.37 1.42 -12.31
N LEU A 29 -10.41 2.11 -12.94
CA LEU A 29 -10.64 2.83 -14.19
C LEU A 29 -11.08 1.89 -15.32
N ASP A 30 -10.42 0.75 -15.48
CA ASP A 30 -10.81 -0.25 -16.46
C ASP A 30 -12.21 -0.81 -16.20
N LEU A 31 -12.50 -1.17 -14.96
CA LEU A 31 -13.81 -1.69 -14.54
C LEU A 31 -14.95 -0.71 -14.86
N ILE A 32 -14.77 0.58 -14.57
CA ILE A 32 -15.84 1.59 -14.73
C ILE A 32 -15.97 2.12 -16.15
N ARG A 33 -14.90 2.05 -16.94
CA ARG A 33 -14.87 2.54 -18.33
C ARG A 33 -15.07 1.44 -19.36
N GLY A 34 -15.30 0.21 -18.94
CA GLY A 34 -15.63 -0.91 -19.82
C GLY A 34 -14.41 -1.63 -20.42
N PHE A 35 -13.22 -1.45 -19.85
CA PHE A 35 -11.98 -2.15 -20.24
C PHE A 35 -11.66 -3.32 -19.30
N ILE A 36 -12.68 -3.99 -18.80
CA ILE A 36 -12.57 -5.09 -17.82
C ILE A 36 -11.62 -6.21 -18.25
N GLU A 37 -11.54 -6.46 -19.55
CA GLU A 37 -10.70 -7.51 -20.12
C GLU A 37 -9.22 -7.22 -19.90
N ASP A 38 -8.81 -5.94 -19.88
CA ASP A 38 -7.41 -5.55 -19.72
C ASP A 38 -6.92 -5.82 -18.30
N ILE A 39 -7.66 -5.34 -17.29
CA ILE A 39 -7.34 -5.63 -15.89
C ILE A 39 -7.44 -7.13 -15.57
N SER A 40 -8.42 -7.83 -16.13
CA SER A 40 -8.56 -9.28 -15.91
C SER A 40 -7.39 -10.05 -16.50
N LYS A 41 -7.02 -9.78 -17.77
CA LYS A 41 -5.84 -10.38 -18.41
C LYS A 41 -4.56 -10.09 -17.62
N PHE A 42 -4.37 -8.85 -17.17
CA PHE A 42 -3.21 -8.47 -16.36
C PHE A 42 -3.15 -9.27 -15.05
N LEU A 43 -4.26 -9.35 -14.29
CA LEU A 43 -4.29 -10.03 -12.99
C LEU A 43 -4.19 -11.55 -13.13
N ASP A 44 -4.75 -12.14 -14.19
CA ASP A 44 -4.65 -13.57 -14.45
C ASP A 44 -3.26 -13.98 -14.99
N SER A 45 -2.51 -13.04 -15.60
CA SER A 45 -1.14 -13.31 -16.05
C SER A 45 -0.10 -13.25 -14.92
N GLN A 46 -0.44 -12.71 -13.75
CA GLN A 46 0.49 -12.68 -12.61
C GLN A 46 0.50 -14.03 -11.88
N PRO A 47 1.66 -14.53 -11.44
CA PRO A 47 1.73 -15.73 -10.61
C PRO A 47 0.89 -15.57 -9.33
N GLN A 48 0.12 -16.61 -8.97
CA GLN A 48 -0.82 -16.56 -7.84
C GLN A 48 -0.15 -16.27 -6.49
N ASN A 49 1.07 -16.76 -6.32
CA ASN A 49 1.92 -16.55 -5.15
C ASN A 49 2.51 -15.14 -5.09
N GLU A 50 2.53 -14.40 -6.21
CA GLU A 50 3.11 -13.06 -6.31
C GLU A 50 2.09 -11.93 -6.16
N LEU A 51 0.78 -12.24 -6.25
CA LEU A 51 -0.27 -11.27 -5.97
C LEU A 51 -0.49 -11.10 -4.47
N GLY A 52 -0.25 -9.87 -3.98
CA GLY A 52 -0.66 -9.46 -2.65
C GLY A 52 -2.19 -9.54 -2.44
N THR A 53 -2.63 -9.56 -1.18
CA THR A 53 -4.04 -9.77 -0.81
C THR A 53 -5.00 -8.78 -1.50
N ASP A 54 -4.61 -7.50 -1.59
CA ASP A 54 -5.46 -6.48 -2.22
C ASP A 54 -5.67 -6.73 -3.72
N LEU A 55 -4.65 -7.22 -4.44
CA LEU A 55 -4.75 -7.52 -5.87
C LEU A 55 -5.51 -8.82 -6.12
N LYS A 56 -5.44 -9.78 -5.19
CA LYS A 56 -6.32 -10.96 -5.19
C LYS A 56 -7.78 -10.54 -5.06
N SER A 57 -8.11 -9.67 -4.10
CA SER A 57 -9.45 -9.10 -3.96
C SER A 57 -9.89 -8.35 -5.23
N LEU A 58 -9.02 -7.53 -5.83
CA LEU A 58 -9.34 -6.84 -7.09
C LEU A 58 -9.67 -7.82 -8.23
N ARG A 59 -8.97 -8.94 -8.31
CA ARG A 59 -9.22 -9.97 -9.33
C ARG A 59 -10.58 -10.61 -9.15
N GLU A 60 -10.97 -10.96 -7.93
CA GLU A 60 -12.29 -11.54 -7.68
C GLU A 60 -13.40 -10.53 -7.97
N VAL A 61 -13.20 -9.25 -7.61
CA VAL A 61 -14.09 -8.15 -8.02
C VAL A 61 -14.19 -8.05 -9.55
N ALA A 62 -13.07 -8.10 -10.27
CA ALA A 62 -13.05 -8.03 -11.72
C ALA A 62 -13.84 -9.18 -12.35
N ARG A 63 -13.68 -10.42 -11.87
CA ARG A 63 -14.45 -11.58 -12.34
C ARG A 63 -15.96 -11.44 -12.12
N GLY A 64 -16.37 -10.88 -10.98
CA GLY A 64 -17.78 -10.64 -10.66
C GLY A 64 -18.40 -9.41 -11.33
N TRP A 65 -17.59 -8.50 -11.89
CA TRP A 65 -18.02 -7.15 -12.23
C TRP A 65 -19.10 -7.07 -13.33
N GLN A 66 -19.12 -8.03 -14.25
CA GLN A 66 -20.18 -8.13 -15.27
C GLN A 66 -21.58 -8.35 -14.64
N HIS A 67 -21.63 -8.91 -13.43
CA HIS A 67 -22.86 -9.16 -12.66
C HIS A 67 -23.06 -8.18 -11.50
N ARG A 68 -22.29 -7.07 -11.44
CA ARG A 68 -22.26 -6.12 -10.30
C ARG A 68 -23.61 -5.53 -9.88
N TYR A 69 -24.61 -5.52 -10.77
CA TYR A 69 -25.97 -5.05 -10.45
C TYR A 69 -26.88 -6.14 -9.89
N ALA A 70 -26.54 -7.41 -10.12
CA ALA A 70 -27.36 -8.57 -9.78
C ALA A 70 -26.79 -9.38 -8.60
N LEU A 71 -25.48 -9.33 -8.37
CA LEU A 71 -24.79 -10.15 -7.37
C LEU A 71 -23.85 -9.30 -6.52
N PRO A 72 -23.68 -9.65 -5.22
CA PRO A 72 -22.66 -9.05 -4.39
C PRO A 72 -21.26 -9.38 -4.91
N LEU A 73 -20.35 -8.40 -4.83
CA LEU A 73 -18.95 -8.57 -5.24
C LEU A 73 -18.11 -8.98 -4.03
N ASP A 74 -17.19 -9.92 -4.21
CA ASP A 74 -16.26 -10.37 -3.17
C ASP A 74 -15.05 -9.46 -3.07
N VAL A 75 -14.93 -8.76 -1.95
CA VAL A 75 -13.81 -7.85 -1.67
C VAL A 75 -12.79 -8.46 -0.69
N GLY A 76 -13.05 -9.66 -0.19
CA GLY A 76 -12.18 -10.39 0.72
C GLY A 76 -11.82 -9.60 1.97
N GLU A 77 -10.52 -9.48 2.25
CA GLU A 77 -9.97 -8.76 3.42
C GLU A 77 -9.54 -7.32 3.09
N SER A 78 -9.67 -6.88 1.82
CA SER A 78 -9.10 -5.61 1.38
C SER A 78 -10.02 -4.42 1.70
N GLY A 79 -9.61 -3.59 2.66
CA GLY A 79 -10.29 -2.33 2.97
C GLY A 79 -10.29 -1.34 1.78
N THR A 80 -9.24 -1.33 0.97
CA THR A 80 -9.16 -0.45 -0.20
C THR A 80 -10.14 -0.87 -1.30
N ILE A 81 -10.19 -2.17 -1.62
CA ILE A 81 -11.14 -2.69 -2.61
C ILE A 81 -12.58 -2.55 -2.09
N TYR A 82 -12.81 -2.81 -0.80
CA TYR A 82 -14.10 -2.58 -0.16
C TYR A 82 -14.60 -1.15 -0.34
N ARG A 83 -13.81 -0.14 0.02
CA ARG A 83 -14.20 1.27 -0.15
C ARG A 83 -14.50 1.62 -1.61
N GLY A 84 -13.72 1.10 -2.55
CA GLY A 84 -13.96 1.33 -3.98
C GLY A 84 -15.28 0.73 -4.48
N VAL A 85 -15.53 -0.55 -4.17
CA VAL A 85 -16.79 -1.21 -4.52
C VAL A 85 -17.96 -0.55 -3.80
N GLN A 86 -17.81 -0.21 -2.53
CA GLN A 86 -18.84 0.43 -1.72
C GLN A 86 -19.22 1.81 -2.25
N PHE A 87 -18.22 2.63 -2.62
CA PHE A 87 -18.45 3.95 -3.21
C PHE A 87 -19.20 3.81 -4.55
N TYR A 88 -18.77 2.88 -5.41
CA TYR A 88 -19.48 2.57 -6.65
C TYR A 88 -20.93 2.15 -6.39
N ARG A 89 -21.14 1.30 -5.38
CA ARG A 89 -22.45 0.79 -4.99
C ARG A 89 -23.40 1.93 -4.63
N TRP A 90 -22.97 2.79 -3.72
CA TRP A 90 -23.75 3.96 -3.28
C TRP A 90 -23.99 4.94 -4.41
N LEU A 91 -22.99 5.20 -5.26
CA LEU A 91 -23.12 6.09 -6.41
C LEU A 91 -24.17 5.59 -7.42
N ASN A 92 -24.36 4.28 -7.53
CA ASN A 92 -25.27 3.65 -8.51
C ASN A 92 -26.54 3.05 -7.88
N ASN A 93 -26.84 3.33 -6.60
CA ASN A 93 -27.99 2.78 -5.88
C ASN A 93 -28.09 1.25 -5.91
N ILE A 94 -26.96 0.55 -5.89
CA ILE A 94 -26.93 -0.92 -5.85
C ILE A 94 -27.22 -1.38 -4.41
N LEU A 95 -28.10 -2.40 -4.26
CA LEU A 95 -28.61 -2.81 -2.94
C LEU A 95 -27.76 -3.88 -2.25
N HIS A 96 -27.09 -4.74 -3.00
CA HIS A 96 -26.36 -5.88 -2.42
C HIS A 96 -25.03 -5.45 -1.80
N GLU A 97 -24.83 -5.77 -0.52
CA GLU A 97 -23.58 -5.49 0.20
C GLU A 97 -22.41 -6.33 -0.33
N PRO A 98 -21.18 -5.79 -0.36
CA PRO A 98 -19.98 -6.56 -0.71
C PRO A 98 -19.71 -7.71 0.27
N ILE A 99 -19.18 -8.83 -0.23
CA ILE A 99 -18.76 -9.97 0.61
C ILE A 99 -17.41 -9.64 1.25
N LYS A 100 -17.36 -9.68 2.58
CA LYS A 100 -16.18 -9.35 3.40
C LYS A 100 -15.68 -10.61 4.11
N SER A 101 -14.38 -10.69 4.37
CA SER A 101 -13.79 -11.79 5.15
C SER A 101 -12.72 -11.35 6.14
N LYS A 102 -12.42 -12.21 7.11
CA LYS A 102 -11.37 -12.04 8.13
C LYS A 102 -11.49 -10.71 8.88
N THR A 103 -10.38 -9.99 9.05
CA THR A 103 -10.29 -8.74 9.82
C THR A 103 -11.14 -7.61 9.24
N LEU A 104 -11.49 -7.66 7.94
CA LEU A 104 -12.30 -6.63 7.32
C LEU A 104 -13.72 -6.59 7.89
N ILE A 105 -14.26 -7.73 8.34
CA ILE A 105 -15.61 -7.78 8.93
C ILE A 105 -15.69 -6.78 10.09
N GLU A 106 -14.83 -6.93 11.09
CA GLU A 106 -14.81 -6.04 12.25
C GLU A 106 -14.34 -4.62 11.91
N ARG A 107 -13.31 -4.48 11.07
CA ARG A 107 -12.78 -3.15 10.69
C ARG A 107 -13.84 -2.31 9.99
N SER A 108 -14.66 -2.93 9.14
CA SER A 108 -15.74 -2.24 8.41
C SER A 108 -16.83 -1.69 9.31
N GLU A 109 -17.03 -2.28 10.50
CA GLU A 109 -18.03 -1.84 11.47
C GLU A 109 -17.49 -0.74 12.40
N LYS A 110 -16.20 -0.82 12.75
CA LYS A 110 -15.58 0.06 13.74
C LYS A 110 -14.94 1.32 13.14
N TYR A 111 -14.32 1.20 11.96
CA TYR A 111 -13.38 2.21 11.44
C TYR A 111 -13.68 2.69 10.03
N ILE A 112 -14.67 2.10 9.35
CA ILE A 112 -15.05 2.48 7.99
C ILE A 112 -16.46 3.06 8.03
N THR A 113 -16.62 4.28 7.50
CA THR A 113 -17.94 4.91 7.39
C THR A 113 -18.93 4.02 6.64
N ASN A 114 -20.18 4.03 7.11
CA ASN A 114 -21.31 3.38 6.48
C ASN A 114 -22.32 4.39 5.88
N ASN A 115 -21.95 5.68 5.81
CA ASN A 115 -22.83 6.74 5.34
C ASN A 115 -22.84 6.79 3.80
N PRO A 116 -23.94 6.44 3.11
CA PRO A 116 -23.99 6.47 1.65
C PRO A 116 -23.95 7.89 1.08
N LEU A 117 -24.29 8.91 1.87
CA LEU A 117 -24.30 10.31 1.43
C LEU A 117 -22.91 10.84 1.10
N ILE A 118 -21.83 10.13 1.48
CA ILE A 118 -20.47 10.57 1.20
C ILE A 118 -20.19 10.68 -0.31
N VAL A 119 -20.96 10.01 -1.17
CA VAL A 119 -20.79 10.11 -2.63
C VAL A 119 -21.03 11.51 -3.17
N THR A 120 -21.70 12.38 -2.40
CA THR A 120 -21.96 13.78 -2.77
C THR A 120 -21.07 14.78 -2.04
N TRP A 121 -20.17 14.31 -1.17
CA TRP A 121 -19.30 15.17 -0.36
C TRP A 121 -18.12 15.69 -1.17
N THR A 122 -17.46 16.74 -0.70
CA THR A 122 -16.23 17.26 -1.36
C THR A 122 -15.00 16.41 -1.00
N PRO A 123 -13.91 16.47 -1.79
CA PRO A 123 -12.66 15.80 -1.44
C PRO A 123 -12.16 16.14 -0.03
N GLU A 124 -12.33 17.40 0.40
CA GLU A 124 -11.94 17.87 1.75
C GLU A 124 -12.72 17.14 2.83
N GLN A 125 -14.04 17.02 2.68
CA GLN A 125 -14.89 16.31 3.64
C GLN A 125 -14.57 14.81 3.68
N LEU A 126 -14.31 14.22 2.51
CA LEU A 126 -13.95 12.80 2.39
C LEU A 126 -12.61 12.47 3.07
N ARG A 127 -11.67 13.42 3.09
CA ARG A 127 -10.37 13.26 3.76
C ARG A 127 -10.43 13.35 5.28
N GLU A 128 -11.57 13.70 5.89
CA GLU A 128 -11.73 13.69 7.35
C GLU A 128 -12.32 12.36 7.86
N LEU A 129 -12.77 11.48 6.96
CA LEU A 129 -13.35 10.19 7.30
C LEU A 129 -12.28 9.14 7.63
N ASP A 130 -12.69 8.11 8.37
CA ASP A 130 -11.93 6.88 8.63
C ASP A 130 -10.47 7.14 9.03
N HIS A 131 -10.26 7.94 10.08
CA HIS A 131 -8.94 8.35 10.56
C HIS A 131 -8.13 9.16 9.54
N LYS A 132 -8.84 9.99 8.77
CA LYS A 132 -8.28 10.90 7.77
C LYS A 132 -7.62 10.20 6.58
N THR A 133 -8.22 9.11 6.11
CA THR A 133 -7.75 8.43 4.90
C THR A 133 -8.22 9.15 3.63
N SER A 134 -7.38 9.20 2.60
CA SER A 134 -7.76 9.72 1.28
C SER A 134 -8.39 8.68 0.35
N GLN A 135 -8.67 7.47 0.84
CA GLN A 135 -9.25 6.41 -0.01
C GLN A 135 -10.62 6.80 -0.58
N TRP A 136 -11.48 7.47 0.19
CA TRP A 136 -12.78 7.94 -0.32
C TRP A 136 -12.64 9.05 -1.36
N ALA A 137 -11.78 10.03 -1.10
CA ALA A 137 -11.48 11.09 -2.06
C ALA A 137 -10.84 10.53 -3.35
N THR A 138 -10.02 9.48 -3.23
CA THR A 138 -9.50 8.73 -4.38
C THR A 138 -10.64 8.13 -5.20
N MET A 139 -11.59 7.45 -4.56
CA MET A 139 -12.72 6.84 -5.25
C MET A 139 -13.58 7.89 -5.95
N GLN A 140 -13.92 8.98 -5.26
CA GLN A 140 -14.64 10.09 -5.87
C GLN A 140 -13.98 10.55 -7.18
N TYR A 141 -12.67 10.79 -7.16
CA TYR A 141 -11.95 11.26 -8.34
C TYR A 141 -11.92 10.22 -9.48
N LEU A 142 -11.71 8.93 -9.15
CA LEU A 142 -11.72 7.86 -10.13
C LEU A 142 -13.09 7.70 -10.80
N PHE A 143 -14.17 7.73 -10.03
CA PHE A 143 -15.54 7.55 -10.55
C PHE A 143 -16.12 8.81 -11.20
N GLU A 144 -15.54 9.98 -10.97
CA GLU A 144 -16.02 11.23 -11.56
C GLU A 144 -15.95 11.21 -13.10
N HIS A 145 -16.93 11.84 -13.74
CA HIS A 145 -16.94 11.99 -15.19
C HIS A 145 -15.71 12.79 -15.67
N PRO A 146 -15.02 12.41 -16.78
CA PRO A 146 -13.78 13.08 -17.20
C PRO A 146 -13.94 14.59 -17.38
N SER A 147 -15.10 15.05 -17.85
CA SER A 147 -15.39 16.49 -18.01
C SER A 147 -15.46 17.28 -16.70
N ARG A 148 -15.64 16.61 -15.55
CA ARG A 148 -15.69 17.25 -14.22
C ARG A 148 -14.37 17.12 -13.44
N ARG A 149 -13.55 16.10 -13.72
CA ARG A 149 -12.24 15.85 -13.07
C ARG A 149 -11.26 17.02 -13.12
N ARG A 150 -11.22 17.77 -14.22
CA ARG A 150 -10.34 18.96 -14.34
C ARG A 150 -10.70 20.06 -13.33
N LYS A 151 -11.95 20.12 -12.88
CA LYS A 151 -12.44 21.11 -11.91
C LYS A 151 -12.28 20.66 -10.47
N SER A 152 -12.15 19.36 -10.21
CA SER A 152 -12.01 18.75 -8.88
C SER A 152 -10.57 18.48 -8.46
N LYS A 153 -9.59 18.68 -9.34
CA LYS A 153 -8.17 18.69 -8.96
C LYS A 153 -7.92 19.82 -7.94
N PRO A 154 -7.32 19.55 -6.77
CA PRO A 154 -7.07 20.54 -5.70
C PRO A 154 -6.32 21.77 -6.21
N LEU A 155 -6.56 22.91 -5.57
CA LEU A 155 -5.92 24.20 -5.89
C LEU A 155 -4.38 24.16 -5.78
N ALA A 156 -3.82 23.27 -4.95
CA ALA A 156 -2.38 23.03 -4.88
C ALA A 156 -1.77 22.64 -6.23
N ASP A 157 -2.45 21.81 -7.01
CA ASP A 157 -2.00 21.40 -8.35
C ASP A 157 -2.28 22.46 -9.43
N ARG A 158 -2.88 23.60 -9.08
CA ARG A 158 -3.06 24.78 -9.96
C ARG A 158 -1.98 25.85 -9.73
N GLY A 159 -0.96 25.55 -8.92
CA GLY A 159 0.13 26.46 -8.61
C GLY A 159 -0.16 27.45 -7.46
N GLU A 160 -1.26 27.26 -6.71
CA GLU A 160 -1.69 28.18 -5.65
C GLU A 160 -1.39 27.68 -4.22
N LYS A 161 -0.97 26.42 -4.06
CA LYS A 161 -0.34 25.91 -2.82
C LYS A 161 0.91 25.13 -3.20
N THR A 162 1.86 25.02 -2.28
CA THR A 162 3.09 24.24 -2.48
C THR A 162 2.75 22.76 -2.71
N GLU A 163 3.53 22.06 -3.54
CA GLU A 163 3.38 20.61 -3.82
C GLU A 163 3.39 19.72 -2.55
N GLU A 164 3.78 20.30 -1.41
CA GLU A 164 3.85 19.68 -0.08
C GLU A 164 2.45 19.46 0.56
N ASP A 165 1.39 20.11 0.06
CA ASP A 165 0.03 20.06 0.63
C ASP A 165 -0.87 18.92 0.08
N VAL A 166 -0.46 18.23 -0.98
CA VAL A 166 -1.28 17.16 -1.58
C VAL A 166 -0.93 15.82 -0.94
N ASP A 167 -1.94 15.18 -0.32
CA ASP A 167 -1.82 13.80 0.17
C ASP A 167 -1.20 12.92 -0.92
N PHE A 168 -0.07 12.29 -0.59
CA PHE A 168 0.69 11.41 -1.48
C PHE A 168 -0.21 10.44 -2.24
N LYS A 169 -1.21 9.84 -1.58
CA LYS A 169 -2.12 8.87 -2.20
C LYS A 169 -3.07 9.51 -3.21
N LEU A 170 -3.46 10.77 -3.04
CA LEU A 170 -4.24 11.50 -4.04
C LEU A 170 -3.38 11.85 -5.26
N ARG A 171 -2.11 12.23 -5.05
CA ARG A 171 -1.18 12.45 -6.16
C ARG A 171 -1.03 11.18 -7.02
N VAL A 172 -0.84 10.01 -6.38
CA VAL A 172 -0.82 8.71 -7.10
C VAL A 172 -2.12 8.47 -7.88
N THR A 173 -3.27 8.93 -7.37
CA THR A 173 -4.56 8.86 -8.09
C THR A 173 -4.57 9.73 -9.33
N TYR A 174 -4.07 10.96 -9.25
CA TYR A 174 -4.01 11.87 -10.38
C TYR A 174 -3.06 11.35 -11.45
N ASP A 175 -1.89 10.87 -11.06
CA ASP A 175 -0.91 10.27 -11.97
C ASP A 175 -1.48 9.03 -12.67
N ALA A 176 -2.23 8.19 -11.94
CA ALA A 176 -2.85 7.00 -12.51
C ALA A 176 -3.92 7.35 -13.54
N VAL A 177 -4.75 8.36 -13.25
CA VAL A 177 -5.76 8.83 -14.21
C VAL A 177 -5.11 9.42 -15.45
N ASP A 178 -4.13 10.30 -15.29
CA ASP A 178 -3.43 10.93 -16.41
C ASP A 178 -2.72 9.89 -17.28
N HIS A 179 -2.02 8.92 -16.66
CA HIS A 179 -1.42 7.80 -17.38
C HIS A 179 -2.45 6.96 -18.13
N TRP A 180 -3.55 6.59 -17.48
CA TRP A 180 -4.61 5.82 -18.10
C TRP A 180 -5.20 6.56 -19.31
N GLU A 181 -5.54 7.85 -19.15
CA GLU A 181 -6.10 8.67 -20.23
C GLU A 181 -5.11 8.82 -21.40
N LYS A 182 -3.82 9.02 -21.12
CA LYS A 182 -2.77 9.08 -22.15
C LYS A 182 -2.61 7.77 -22.92
N GLN A 183 -2.68 6.63 -22.24
CA GLN A 183 -2.59 5.33 -22.89
C GLN A 183 -3.84 5.04 -23.72
N ARG A 184 -5.03 5.31 -23.19
CA ARG A 184 -6.28 5.13 -23.94
C ARG A 184 -6.39 6.05 -25.16
N ALA A 185 -5.87 7.28 -25.09
CA ALA A 185 -5.81 8.18 -26.24
C ALA A 185 -4.96 7.62 -27.40
N LYS A 186 -4.02 6.71 -27.12
CA LYS A 186 -3.20 6.01 -28.12
C LYS A 186 -3.76 4.64 -28.52
N GLY A 187 -4.88 4.21 -27.93
CA GLY A 187 -5.39 2.84 -28.07
C GLY A 187 -4.56 1.79 -27.32
N GLU A 188 -3.73 2.19 -26.37
CA GLU A 188 -2.85 1.31 -25.59
C GLU A 188 -3.47 0.95 -24.22
N VAL A 189 -2.97 -0.15 -23.65
CA VAL A 189 -3.23 -0.53 -22.25
C VAL A 189 -2.28 0.22 -21.33
N TRP A 190 -2.72 0.48 -20.10
CA TRP A 190 -1.86 1.07 -19.09
C TRP A 190 -0.69 0.13 -18.73
N VAL A 191 0.43 0.72 -18.34
CA VAL A 191 1.66 0.00 -17.94
C VAL A 191 1.80 -0.04 -16.41
N PRO A 192 2.12 -1.20 -15.81
CA PRO A 192 2.42 -1.31 -14.38
C PRO A 192 3.75 -0.63 -14.03
N ARG A 193 3.98 -0.34 -12.75
CA ARG A 193 5.25 0.18 -12.22
C ARG A 193 5.61 -0.50 -10.90
N THR A 194 6.87 -0.45 -10.49
CA THR A 194 7.34 -0.94 -9.18
C THR A 194 6.88 -0.04 -8.05
N ASP A 195 6.70 -0.59 -6.84
CA ASP A 195 6.32 0.17 -5.64
C ASP A 195 7.47 1.11 -5.21
N PRO A 196 7.30 2.45 -5.32
CA PRO A 196 8.37 3.40 -5.02
C PRO A 196 8.72 3.45 -3.53
N THR A 197 7.77 3.19 -2.63
CA THR A 197 8.06 3.21 -1.18
C THR A 197 8.89 2.00 -0.79
N LEU A 198 8.50 0.81 -1.27
CA LEU A 198 9.30 -0.38 -1.02
C LEU A 198 10.69 -0.28 -1.63
N TRP A 199 10.78 0.33 -2.82
CA TRP A 199 12.07 0.64 -3.42
C TRP A 199 12.94 1.49 -2.50
N ASP A 200 12.45 2.65 -2.06
CA ASP A 200 13.25 3.59 -1.28
C ASP A 200 13.61 3.04 0.11
N GLN A 201 12.70 2.30 0.75
CA GLN A 201 12.98 1.58 2.00
C GLN A 201 14.07 0.51 1.80
N SER A 202 14.02 -0.24 0.69
CA SER A 202 15.02 -1.27 0.36
C SER A 202 16.40 -0.69 0.16
N VAL A 203 16.50 0.44 -0.55
CA VAL A 203 17.76 1.14 -0.77
C VAL A 203 18.32 1.62 0.58
N ALA A 204 17.50 2.28 1.40
CA ALA A 204 17.91 2.76 2.72
C ALA A 204 18.32 1.61 3.67
N PHE A 205 17.65 0.46 3.59
CA PHE A 205 18.00 -0.74 4.34
C PHE A 205 19.36 -1.31 3.92
N VAL A 206 19.62 -1.48 2.61
CA VAL A 206 20.90 -1.99 2.11
C VAL A 206 22.05 -1.03 2.45
N GLU A 207 21.84 0.29 2.33
CA GLU A 207 22.79 1.30 2.80
C GLU A 207 23.02 1.17 4.31
N GLY A 208 21.96 0.94 5.08
CA GLY A 208 22.03 0.65 6.51
C GLY A 208 22.86 -0.58 6.83
N LEU A 209 22.74 -1.67 6.07
CA LEU A 209 23.54 -2.88 6.26
C LEU A 209 25.04 -2.62 6.03
N LEU A 210 25.36 -1.79 5.04
CA LEU A 210 26.74 -1.45 4.65
C LEU A 210 27.40 -0.44 5.60
N THR A 211 26.62 0.50 6.16
CA THR A 211 27.15 1.65 6.92
C THR A 211 26.82 1.60 8.41
N GLY A 212 25.90 0.74 8.83
CA GLY A 212 25.34 0.70 10.18
C GLY A 212 24.35 1.83 10.50
N LYS A 213 24.00 2.68 9.53
CA LYS A 213 23.09 3.82 9.72
C LYS A 213 22.06 3.90 8.60
N VAL A 214 20.79 4.05 8.95
CA VAL A 214 19.70 4.27 8.00
C VAL A 214 19.39 5.75 7.94
N ASN A 215 19.46 6.34 6.74
CA ASN A 215 19.01 7.69 6.46
C ASN A 215 17.79 7.60 5.55
N TYR A 216 16.62 7.94 6.06
CA TYR A 216 15.36 7.82 5.33
C TYR A 216 14.38 8.89 5.79
N VAL A 217 13.56 9.39 4.86
CA VAL A 217 12.50 10.36 5.15
C VAL A 217 11.21 9.81 4.56
N GLY A 218 10.27 9.43 5.41
CA GLY A 218 8.98 8.91 4.98
C GLY A 218 8.16 9.99 4.27
N GLN A 219 7.40 9.57 3.27
CA GLN A 219 6.54 10.43 2.45
C GLN A 219 5.06 10.06 2.55
N GLN A 220 4.74 8.84 2.99
CA GLN A 220 3.37 8.35 3.06
C GLN A 220 3.12 7.44 4.28
N PRO A 221 1.85 7.15 4.63
CA PRO A 221 1.51 6.37 5.81
C PRO A 221 2.16 4.98 5.89
N GLU A 222 2.47 4.34 4.76
CA GLU A 222 3.20 3.07 4.73
C GLU A 222 4.64 3.14 5.23
N ASP A 223 5.23 4.33 5.32
CA ASP A 223 6.59 4.55 5.83
C ASP A 223 6.68 4.58 7.35
N CYS A 224 5.54 4.72 8.04
CA CYS A 224 5.46 4.88 9.48
C CYS A 224 6.18 3.75 10.25
N CYS A 225 5.95 2.48 9.90
CA CYS A 225 6.61 1.35 10.56
C CYS A 225 8.13 1.38 10.40
N PHE A 226 8.62 1.76 9.21
CA PHE A 226 10.04 1.86 8.92
C PHE A 226 10.68 3.01 9.72
N GLU A 227 10.08 4.21 9.67
CA GLU A 227 10.58 5.36 10.44
C GLU A 227 10.61 5.08 11.95
N LEU A 228 9.57 4.43 12.50
CA LEU A 228 9.52 4.06 13.92
C LEU A 228 10.55 2.96 14.28
N ALA A 229 10.72 1.94 13.45
CA ALA A 229 11.66 0.84 13.71
C ALA A 229 13.10 1.35 13.86
N PHE A 230 13.49 2.29 12.99
CA PHE A 230 14.82 2.89 12.97
C PHE A 230 14.98 4.12 13.87
N GLY A 231 13.92 4.54 14.59
CA GLY A 231 13.96 5.71 15.46
C GLY A 231 14.15 7.03 14.71
N LEU A 232 13.71 7.10 13.46
CA LEU A 232 13.77 8.29 12.60
C LEU A 232 12.66 9.30 12.93
N THR A 233 11.61 8.84 13.63
CA THR A 233 10.50 9.65 14.13
C THR A 233 10.08 9.17 15.53
N SER A 234 9.45 10.05 16.31
CA SER A 234 8.75 9.64 17.53
C SER A 234 7.33 9.12 17.21
N VAL A 235 6.69 8.43 18.16
CA VAL A 235 5.32 7.95 18.02
C VAL A 235 4.33 9.12 17.96
N GLU A 236 4.55 10.16 18.76
CA GLU A 236 3.74 11.38 18.78
C GLU A 236 3.77 12.07 17.42
N GLU A 237 4.98 12.21 16.85
CA GLU A 237 5.15 12.82 15.54
C GLU A 237 4.57 11.94 14.42
N ALA A 238 4.75 10.61 14.50
CA ALA A 238 4.15 9.68 13.56
C ALA A 238 2.61 9.72 13.60
N ARG A 239 1.99 9.86 14.79
CA ARG A 239 0.54 10.02 14.93
C ARG A 239 0.04 11.31 14.28
N ARG A 240 0.81 12.39 14.38
CA ARG A 240 0.50 13.66 13.74
C ARG A 240 0.62 13.59 12.22
N ARG A 241 1.69 12.97 11.71
CA ARG A 241 1.99 12.86 10.27
C ARG A 241 1.10 11.84 9.55
N TYR A 242 0.81 10.70 10.18
CA TYR A 242 0.14 9.56 9.55
C TYR A 242 -1.07 9.05 10.36
N PRO A 243 -2.05 9.89 10.71
CA PRO A 243 -3.17 9.47 11.57
C PRO A 243 -3.96 8.27 11.03
N SER A 244 -3.95 8.04 9.73
CA SER A 244 -4.67 6.95 9.08
C SER A 244 -4.19 5.56 9.47
N VAL A 245 -2.94 5.40 9.96
CA VAL A 245 -2.40 4.09 10.31
C VAL A 245 -2.95 3.51 11.61
N GLU A 246 -3.76 4.28 12.35
CA GLU A 246 -4.50 3.81 13.52
C GLU A 246 -5.56 2.75 13.15
N GLY A 247 -6.26 2.95 12.02
CA GLY A 247 -7.36 2.08 11.55
C GLY A 247 -6.92 0.92 10.65
N HIS A 248 -5.63 0.59 10.66
CA HIS A 248 -5.05 -0.48 9.84
C HIS A 248 -5.33 -1.87 10.46
N GLU A 249 -4.60 -2.91 10.03
CA GLU A 249 -4.70 -4.28 10.55
C GLU A 249 -4.52 -4.33 12.08
N THR A 250 -3.66 -3.45 12.59
CA THR A 250 -3.51 -3.09 13.99
C THR A 250 -3.35 -1.56 14.07
N SER A 251 -3.44 -0.98 15.27
CA SER A 251 -2.86 0.36 15.47
C SER A 251 -1.36 0.23 15.32
N ARG A 252 -0.82 0.68 14.18
CA ARG A 252 0.61 0.52 13.87
C ARG A 252 1.51 1.22 14.89
N PHE A 253 1.01 2.26 15.56
CA PHE A 253 1.74 2.93 16.62
C PHE A 253 1.96 2.01 17.83
N ASP A 254 0.87 1.46 18.35
CA ASP A 254 0.90 0.59 19.53
C ASP A 254 1.62 -0.72 19.24
N GLU A 255 1.36 -1.29 18.05
CA GLU A 255 1.97 -2.55 17.62
C GLU A 255 3.50 -2.39 17.43
N MET A 256 3.97 -1.28 16.84
CA MET A 256 5.41 -1.01 16.72
C MET A 256 6.06 -0.90 18.10
N GLN A 257 5.48 -0.15 19.03
CA GLN A 257 6.03 -0.02 20.39
C GLN A 257 6.11 -1.38 21.10
N LYS A 258 5.03 -2.16 21.03
CA LYS A 258 4.97 -3.50 21.61
C LYS A 258 6.03 -4.42 21.00
N VAL A 259 6.10 -4.53 19.68
CA VAL A 259 7.03 -5.46 19.01
C VAL A 259 8.49 -5.04 19.23
N ILE A 260 8.79 -3.73 19.25
CA ILE A 260 10.12 -3.24 19.63
C ILE A 260 10.51 -3.72 21.03
N ALA A 261 9.64 -3.53 22.02
CA ALA A 261 9.90 -3.95 23.40
C ALA A 261 10.05 -5.47 23.54
N GLU A 262 9.22 -6.25 22.85
CA GLU A 262 9.29 -7.71 22.84
C GLU A 262 10.60 -8.21 22.24
N VAL A 263 11.01 -7.69 21.08
CA VAL A 263 12.24 -8.11 20.42
C VAL A 263 13.48 -7.66 21.18
N ASP A 264 13.47 -6.44 21.75
CA ASP A 264 14.58 -5.96 22.60
C ASP A 264 14.71 -6.78 23.90
N SER A 265 13.64 -7.49 24.32
CA SER A 265 13.67 -8.50 25.40
C SER A 265 14.04 -9.93 24.94
N GLY A 266 14.41 -10.11 23.67
CA GLY A 266 14.87 -11.38 23.10
C GLY A 266 13.76 -12.30 22.56
N LYS A 267 12.51 -11.82 22.48
CA LYS A 267 11.40 -12.59 21.88
C LYS A 267 11.46 -12.56 20.35
N PRO A 268 10.89 -13.57 19.66
CA PRO A 268 10.72 -13.53 18.21
C PRO A 268 9.84 -12.36 17.76
N ILE A 269 10.10 -11.87 16.54
CA ILE A 269 9.26 -10.91 15.85
C ILE A 269 7.91 -11.58 15.55
N CYS A 270 6.83 -11.06 16.14
CA CYS A 270 5.48 -11.59 15.99
C CYS A 270 4.46 -10.44 15.88
N SER A 271 3.84 -10.29 14.71
CA SER A 271 2.78 -9.31 14.49
C SER A 271 1.83 -9.79 13.39
N LYS A 272 0.57 -9.34 13.46
CA LYS A 272 -0.42 -9.53 12.39
C LYS A 272 -0.29 -8.48 11.26
N ASP A 273 0.57 -7.47 11.43
CA ASP A 273 0.82 -6.45 10.41
C ASP A 273 2.14 -6.71 9.67
N HIS A 274 2.00 -6.96 8.38
CA HIS A 274 3.11 -7.21 7.46
C HIS A 274 4.18 -6.12 7.44
N ARG A 275 3.81 -4.83 7.60
CA ARG A 275 4.77 -3.71 7.61
C ARG A 275 5.57 -3.67 8.90
N VAL A 276 4.95 -4.02 10.02
CA VAL A 276 5.62 -4.14 11.32
C VAL A 276 6.68 -5.25 11.25
N VAL A 277 6.29 -6.43 10.73
CA VAL A 277 7.22 -7.56 10.57
C VAL A 277 8.39 -7.19 9.65
N GLN A 278 8.12 -6.61 8.47
CA GLN A 278 9.16 -6.16 7.53
C GLN A 278 10.16 -5.20 8.19
N ALA A 279 9.67 -4.10 8.77
CA ALA A 279 10.52 -3.07 9.36
C ALA A 279 11.36 -3.58 10.55
N MET A 280 10.79 -4.49 11.36
CA MET A 280 11.52 -5.06 12.50
C MET A 280 12.61 -6.05 12.08
N ILE A 281 12.39 -6.81 11.00
CA ILE A 281 13.43 -7.67 10.42
C ILE A 281 14.60 -6.79 9.95
N GLU A 282 14.32 -5.75 9.17
CA GLU A 282 15.32 -4.83 8.64
C GLU A 282 16.10 -4.13 9.77
N ARG A 283 15.40 -3.64 10.81
CA ARG A 283 16.01 -3.01 11.99
C ARG A 283 17.05 -3.91 12.66
N GLN A 284 16.69 -5.17 12.93
CA GLN A 284 17.58 -6.10 13.64
C GLN A 284 18.83 -6.42 12.81
N LEU A 285 18.66 -6.63 11.50
CA LEU A 285 19.77 -6.96 10.61
C LEU A 285 20.76 -5.81 10.43
N VAL A 286 20.28 -4.56 10.37
CA VAL A 286 21.14 -3.37 10.40
C VAL A 286 21.91 -3.26 11.72
N LYS A 287 21.27 -3.59 12.85
CA LYS A 287 21.93 -3.66 14.17
C LYS A 287 22.91 -4.84 14.30
N GLY A 288 22.99 -5.73 13.30
CA GLY A 288 23.82 -6.92 13.34
C GLY A 288 23.30 -7.99 14.29
N ILE A 289 22.02 -7.96 14.63
CA ILE A 289 21.37 -8.91 15.54
C ILE A 289 20.65 -9.99 14.69
N PRO A 290 20.87 -11.29 14.96
CA PRO A 290 20.12 -12.35 14.30
C PRO A 290 18.62 -12.23 14.53
N VAL A 291 17.83 -12.42 13.48
CA VAL A 291 16.37 -12.35 13.52
C VAL A 291 15.76 -13.72 13.80
N LYS A 292 14.74 -13.73 14.67
CA LYS A 292 13.80 -14.83 14.85
C LYS A 292 12.43 -14.32 14.46
N VAL A 293 11.79 -14.93 13.48
CA VAL A 293 10.48 -14.49 12.97
C VAL A 293 9.48 -15.60 13.23
N ALA A 294 8.39 -15.28 13.94
CA ALA A 294 7.38 -16.28 14.27
C ALA A 294 6.64 -16.82 13.02
N ASP A 295 6.42 -15.96 12.02
CA ASP A 295 5.76 -16.31 10.77
C ASP A 295 6.21 -15.38 9.62
N TRP A 296 7.03 -15.90 8.71
CA TRP A 296 7.49 -15.17 7.52
C TRP A 296 6.38 -14.87 6.52
N SER A 297 5.33 -15.69 6.48
CA SER A 297 4.22 -15.55 5.52
C SER A 297 3.45 -14.24 5.72
N MET A 298 3.58 -13.64 6.90
CA MET A 298 2.99 -12.33 7.20
C MET A 298 3.47 -11.24 6.22
N THR A 299 4.70 -11.31 5.74
CA THR A 299 5.28 -10.29 4.84
C THR A 299 4.68 -10.36 3.41
N SER A 300 4.16 -11.52 3.02
CA SER A 300 3.67 -11.80 1.67
C SER A 300 2.39 -11.04 1.30
N LYS A 301 1.73 -10.38 2.26
CA LYS A 301 0.57 -9.52 1.98
C LYS A 301 0.89 -8.39 0.99
N THR A 302 2.10 -7.84 1.07
CA THR A 302 2.55 -6.77 0.15
C THR A 302 3.86 -7.09 -0.56
N TRP A 303 4.68 -7.98 -0.02
CA TRP A 303 5.95 -8.32 -0.61
C TRP A 303 6.21 -9.83 -0.49
N PRO A 304 5.64 -10.63 -1.42
CA PRO A 304 5.79 -12.09 -1.41
C PRO A 304 7.23 -12.58 -1.37
N GLU A 305 8.10 -11.86 -2.07
CA GLU A 305 9.53 -12.18 -2.24
C GLU A 305 10.43 -11.55 -1.17
N PHE A 306 9.86 -11.05 -0.07
CA PHE A 306 10.60 -10.33 0.97
C PHE A 306 11.73 -11.15 1.59
N GLU A 307 11.50 -12.43 1.91
CA GLU A 307 12.57 -13.26 2.46
C GLU A 307 13.74 -13.44 1.47
N LYS A 308 13.44 -13.60 0.17
CA LYS A 308 14.47 -13.68 -0.87
C LYS A 308 15.24 -12.37 -0.98
N PHE A 309 14.55 -11.23 -0.88
CA PHE A 309 15.19 -9.92 -0.81
C PHE A 309 16.14 -9.81 0.39
N ILE A 310 15.72 -10.23 1.58
CA ILE A 310 16.55 -10.17 2.80
C ILE A 310 17.82 -11.01 2.64
N ARG A 311 17.72 -12.23 2.09
CA ARG A 311 18.89 -13.10 1.82
C ARG A 311 19.85 -12.42 0.85
N PHE A 312 19.33 -11.90 -0.26
CA PHE A 312 20.11 -11.13 -1.23
C PHE A 312 20.81 -9.93 -0.56
N ALA A 313 20.09 -9.14 0.23
CA ALA A 313 20.64 -7.93 0.86
C ALA A 313 21.79 -8.24 1.83
N LEU A 314 21.69 -9.35 2.58
CA LEU A 314 22.77 -9.82 3.44
C LEU A 314 24.00 -10.24 2.63
N GLU A 315 23.81 -11.08 1.62
CA GLU A 315 24.90 -11.53 0.74
C GLU A 315 25.58 -10.35 0.03
N PHE A 316 24.78 -9.39 -0.46
CA PHE A 316 25.26 -8.17 -1.08
C PHE A 316 26.10 -7.31 -0.12
N ALA A 317 25.76 -7.31 1.17
CA ALA A 317 26.52 -6.65 2.22
C ALA A 317 27.71 -7.49 2.76
N GLY A 318 28.00 -8.65 2.15
CA GLY A 318 29.07 -9.55 2.57
C GLY A 318 28.77 -10.29 3.87
N LYS A 319 27.49 -10.46 4.22
CA LYS A 319 27.01 -11.16 5.42
C LYS A 319 26.41 -12.50 5.01
N ASP A 320 26.81 -13.57 5.69
CA ASP A 320 26.23 -14.91 5.47
C ASP A 320 24.81 -14.99 6.08
N PRO A 321 23.74 -15.19 5.28
CA PRO A 321 22.37 -15.27 5.78
C PRO A 321 22.16 -16.32 6.87
N ALA A 322 22.94 -17.42 6.88
CA ALA A 322 22.79 -18.49 7.88
C ALA A 322 23.08 -18.02 9.31
N ASN A 323 23.89 -16.98 9.47
CA ASN A 323 24.23 -16.41 10.78
C ASN A 323 23.16 -15.44 11.32
N TYR A 324 22.27 -14.97 10.44
CA TYR A 324 21.32 -13.91 10.76
C TYR A 324 19.87 -14.36 10.71
N LEU A 325 19.51 -15.31 9.85
CA LEU A 325 18.14 -15.80 9.70
C LEU A 325 17.96 -17.08 10.49
N LEU A 326 17.49 -16.96 11.73
CA LEU A 326 17.25 -18.10 12.61
C LEU A 326 15.85 -18.68 12.34
N ASN A 327 15.78 -20.01 12.27
CA ASN A 327 14.53 -20.76 12.17
C ASN A 327 13.68 -20.65 13.45
#